data_AF-A0A7R9UD01-F1
#
_entry.id   AF-A0A7R9UD01-F1
#
_cell.length_a   1.000
_cell.length_b   1.000
_cell.length_c   1.000
_cell.angle_alpha   90.00
_cell.angle_beta   90.00
_cell.angle_gamma   90.00
#
_symmetry.space_group_name_H-M   'P 1'
#
loop_
_entity.id
_entity.type
_entity.pdbx_description
1 polymer ?
#
loop_
_entity_poly.entity_id
_entity_poly.type
_entity_poly.pdbx_seq_one_letter_code
_entity_poly.pdbx_strand_id
1 'polypeptide(L)'
;SNMASKSSLRVPLCVKVPLLGVAALMAFAVARLRMNGEPYSHIWPNLMLLTSNFDATAASLRQHVQVDTSVTYPPREVPYLDAADFSIESLQAATDNWRYPAVVKGLFKDTVAVKKWGSRKYLPSVLGKYTVPVVMNSTRVSSQRDRSAMTFGDAFHDIVSNHSPKYLFFPVQSRQQFPMGNFSTEDLKRDVNQLVLQDLDLDRIFPGFGTKSHRSYYGSQLVVGYGQKEPE
;
A
#
# COMPACT_ATOMS: atom_id res chain seq x y z
N SER A 1 46.40 -18.84 -8.73
CA SER A 1 45.87 -20.01 -9.44
C SER A 1 44.70 -20.56 -8.63
N ASN A 2 43.49 -20.49 -9.20
CA ASN A 2 42.32 -21.38 -9.09
C ASN A 2 41.97 -22.02 -7.72
N MET A 3 40.73 -22.16 -7.28
CA MET A 3 39.38 -21.91 -7.83
C MET A 3 38.37 -22.31 -6.73
N ALA A 4 37.19 -21.68 -6.74
CA ALA A 4 35.86 -22.21 -6.34
C ALA A 4 35.65 -22.67 -4.87
N SER A 5 34.90 -21.96 -4.03
CA SER A 5 33.43 -21.73 -4.06
C SER A 5 32.60 -23.00 -4.31
N LYS A 6 31.93 -23.50 -3.27
CA LYS A 6 30.66 -24.23 -3.40
C LYS A 6 29.66 -23.75 -2.35
N SER A 7 28.73 -22.96 -2.85
CA SER A 7 27.50 -22.51 -2.22
C SER A 7 26.39 -23.58 -2.29
N SER A 8 25.42 -23.40 -1.40
CA SER A 8 23.98 -23.68 -1.54
C SER A 8 23.47 -25.10 -1.34
N LEU A 9 22.72 -25.27 -0.25
CA LEU A 9 21.50 -26.07 -0.21
C LEU A 9 20.40 -25.15 0.32
N ARG A 10 19.75 -24.40 -0.59
CA ARG A 10 18.43 -23.82 -0.35
C ARG A 10 17.45 -24.70 -1.11
N VAL A 11 16.67 -25.49 -0.38
CA VAL A 11 15.54 -26.23 -0.93
C VAL A 11 14.43 -25.20 -1.19
N PRO A 12 13.98 -24.97 -2.44
CA PRO A 12 12.77 -24.21 -2.65
C PRO A 12 11.59 -25.13 -2.31
N LEU A 13 10.84 -24.80 -1.25
CA LEU A 13 9.54 -25.39 -0.99
C LEU A 13 8.56 -24.86 -2.06
N CYS A 14 8.60 -25.47 -3.24
CA CYS A 14 7.58 -25.30 -4.26
C CYS A 14 6.37 -26.09 -3.78
N VAL A 15 5.44 -25.42 -3.08
CA VAL A 15 4.13 -26.00 -2.76
C VAL A 15 3.40 -26.16 -4.09
N LYS A 16 3.51 -27.37 -4.67
CA LYS A 16 2.70 -27.78 -5.81
C LYS A 16 1.26 -27.84 -5.32
N VAL A 17 0.51 -26.77 -5.53
CA VAL A 17 -0.95 -26.84 -5.45
C VAL A 17 -1.36 -27.88 -6.49
N PRO A 18 -1.97 -29.01 -6.08
CA PRO A 18 -2.31 -30.06 -7.02
C PRO A 18 -3.25 -29.47 -8.07
N LEU A 19 -2.99 -29.75 -9.35
CA LEU A 19 -3.77 -29.28 -10.50
C LEU A 19 -5.29 -29.52 -10.30
N LEU A 20 -5.63 -30.59 -9.59
CA LEU A 20 -6.99 -30.94 -9.14
C LEU A 20 -7.64 -29.89 -8.23
N GLY A 21 -6.89 -29.27 -7.31
CA GLY A 21 -7.40 -28.23 -6.43
C GLY A 21 -7.72 -26.93 -7.16
N VAL A 22 -6.89 -26.57 -8.15
CA VAL A 22 -7.16 -25.43 -9.04
C VAL A 22 -8.40 -25.71 -9.89
N ALA A 23 -8.49 -26.90 -10.50
CA ALA A 23 -9.66 -27.28 -11.31
C ALA A 23 -10.97 -27.30 -10.48
N ALA A 24 -10.93 -27.75 -9.23
CA ALA A 24 -12.10 -27.74 -8.35
C ALA A 24 -12.53 -26.31 -7.96
N LEU A 25 -11.58 -25.42 -7.66
CA LEU A 25 -11.85 -23.99 -7.43
C LEU A 25 -12.45 -23.30 -8.66
N MET A 26 -11.93 -23.63 -9.84
CA MET A 26 -12.44 -23.14 -11.13
C MET A 26 -13.89 -23.61 -11.36
N ALA A 27 -14.14 -24.91 -11.18
CA ALA A 27 -15.47 -25.49 -11.35
C ALA A 27 -16.48 -24.88 -10.37
N PHE A 28 -16.07 -24.67 -9.12
CA PHE A 28 -16.91 -24.03 -8.10
C PHE A 28 -17.22 -22.56 -8.42
N ALA A 29 -16.23 -21.77 -8.84
CA ALA A 29 -16.42 -20.38 -9.22
C ALA A 29 -17.36 -20.24 -10.43
N VAL A 30 -17.17 -21.09 -11.45
CA VAL A 30 -18.04 -21.14 -12.64
C VAL A 30 -19.46 -21.56 -12.29
N ALA A 31 -19.63 -22.57 -11.43
CA ALA A 31 -20.95 -23.03 -11.00
C ALA A 31 -21.72 -21.94 -10.22
N ARG A 32 -21.07 -21.27 -9.27
CA ARG A 32 -21.68 -20.21 -8.45
C ARG A 32 -22.17 -19.03 -9.30
N LEU A 33 -21.41 -18.66 -10.33
CA LEU A 33 -21.74 -17.52 -11.18
C LEU A 33 -22.83 -17.86 -12.20
N ARG A 34 -22.88 -19.11 -12.69
CA ARG A 34 -24.00 -19.61 -13.48
C ARG A 34 -25.30 -19.61 -12.69
N MET A 35 -25.25 -19.92 -11.39
CA MET A 35 -26.42 -19.80 -10.51
C MET A 35 -26.87 -18.34 -10.30
N ASN A 36 -25.96 -17.37 -10.44
CA ASN A 36 -26.25 -15.94 -10.30
C ASN A 36 -26.60 -15.24 -11.63
N GLY A 37 -26.57 -15.94 -12.77
CA GLY A 37 -26.85 -15.36 -14.09
C GLY A 37 -25.77 -14.39 -14.59
N GLU A 38 -24.56 -14.44 -14.04
CA GLU A 38 -23.49 -13.52 -14.42
C GLU A 38 -22.76 -13.95 -15.70
N PRO A 39 -22.37 -13.02 -16.60
CA PRO A 39 -21.65 -13.36 -17.82
C PRO A 39 -20.26 -13.93 -17.55
N TYR A 40 -19.82 -14.91 -18.37
CA TYR A 40 -18.49 -15.54 -18.24
C TYR A 40 -17.31 -14.54 -18.32
N SER A 41 -17.51 -13.38 -18.94
CA SER A 41 -16.52 -12.29 -19.00
C SER A 41 -16.17 -11.69 -17.63
N HIS A 42 -17.02 -11.85 -16.62
CA HIS A 42 -16.76 -11.39 -15.24
C HIS A 42 -15.88 -12.37 -14.45
N ILE A 43 -15.75 -13.62 -14.92
CA ILE A 43 -14.96 -14.67 -14.28
C ILE A 43 -13.48 -14.52 -14.62
N TRP A 44 -13.21 -14.14 -15.88
CA TRP A 44 -11.88 -14.11 -16.44
C TRP A 44 -10.94 -13.23 -15.59
N PRO A 45 -11.21 -11.94 -15.32
CA PRO A 45 -10.28 -11.09 -14.57
C PRO A 45 -9.93 -11.62 -13.17
N ASN A 46 -10.90 -12.22 -12.46
CA ASN A 46 -10.67 -12.78 -11.12
C ASN A 46 -9.84 -14.06 -11.16
N LEU A 47 -10.01 -14.89 -12.19
CA LEU A 47 -9.17 -16.07 -12.42
C LEU A 47 -7.74 -15.70 -12.79
N MET A 48 -7.58 -14.61 -13.56
CA MET A 48 -6.27 -14.12 -14.00
C MET A 48 -5.38 -13.71 -12.83
N LEU A 49 -5.96 -13.14 -11.76
CA LEU A 49 -5.27 -12.75 -10.53
C LEU A 49 -4.70 -13.94 -9.74
N LEU A 50 -5.18 -15.16 -10.00
CA LEU A 50 -4.78 -16.38 -9.29
C LEU A 50 -3.77 -17.24 -10.06
N THR A 51 -3.35 -16.81 -11.25
CA THR A 51 -2.36 -17.53 -12.07
C THR A 51 -0.99 -16.87 -12.00
N SER A 52 0.08 -17.66 -11.98
CA SER A 52 1.47 -17.17 -12.00
C SER A 52 1.90 -16.52 -13.33
N ASN A 53 0.97 -16.37 -14.28
CA ASN A 53 1.22 -15.95 -15.66
C ASN A 53 0.45 -14.66 -16.02
N PHE A 54 0.36 -13.74 -15.05
CA PHE A 54 -0.39 -12.48 -15.16
C PHE A 54 -0.13 -11.71 -16.47
N ASP A 55 1.11 -11.64 -16.96
CA ASP A 55 1.45 -10.87 -18.17
C ASP A 55 0.85 -11.46 -19.46
N ALA A 56 0.99 -12.79 -19.66
CA ALA A 56 0.41 -13.49 -20.82
C ALA A 56 -1.12 -13.40 -20.81
N THR A 57 -1.66 -13.48 -19.59
CA THR A 57 -3.07 -13.48 -19.32
C THR A 57 -3.69 -12.07 -19.49
N ALA A 58 -3.02 -11.00 -19.04
CA ALA A 58 -3.39 -9.62 -19.30
C ALA A 58 -3.34 -9.28 -20.79
N ALA A 59 -2.37 -9.81 -21.54
CA ALA A 59 -2.31 -9.67 -22.99
C ALA A 59 -3.51 -10.32 -23.69
N SER A 60 -3.92 -11.52 -23.25
CA SER A 60 -5.13 -12.19 -23.76
C SER A 60 -6.39 -11.39 -23.43
N LEU A 61 -6.51 -10.82 -22.22
CA LEU A 61 -7.66 -9.99 -21.84
C LEU A 61 -7.79 -8.78 -22.76
N ARG A 62 -6.69 -8.09 -23.08
CA ARG A 62 -6.70 -6.92 -23.98
C ARG A 62 -7.13 -7.27 -25.42
N GLN A 63 -6.94 -8.51 -25.85
CA GLN A 63 -7.38 -8.97 -27.17
C GLN A 63 -8.88 -9.29 -27.22
N HIS A 64 -9.47 -9.72 -26.09
CA HIS A 64 -10.86 -10.22 -26.04
C HIS A 64 -11.83 -9.24 -25.39
N VAL A 65 -11.33 -8.33 -24.55
CA VAL A 65 -12.11 -7.25 -23.96
C VAL A 65 -11.85 -6.00 -24.78
N GLN A 66 -12.77 -5.70 -25.69
CA GLN A 66 -12.85 -4.38 -26.29
C GLN A 66 -13.35 -3.44 -25.20
N VAL A 67 -12.41 -2.79 -24.50
CA VAL A 67 -12.77 -1.67 -23.63
C VAL A 67 -13.20 -0.54 -24.55
N ASP A 68 -14.48 -0.21 -24.52
CA ASP A 68 -14.98 0.95 -25.23
C ASP A 68 -14.38 2.22 -24.61
N THR A 69 -13.30 2.72 -25.21
CA THR A 69 -12.63 3.95 -24.79
C THR A 69 -13.33 5.20 -25.33
N SER A 70 -14.37 5.05 -26.15
CA SER A 70 -15.16 6.19 -26.64
C SER A 70 -16.05 6.77 -25.55
N VAL A 71 -16.40 5.96 -24.54
CA VAL A 71 -17.08 6.42 -23.34
C VAL A 71 -16.08 7.11 -22.41
N THR A 72 -15.94 8.41 -22.60
CA THR A 72 -15.25 9.29 -21.65
C THR A 72 -16.25 9.68 -20.57
N TYR A 73 -16.14 9.07 -19.40
CA TYR A 73 -16.78 9.63 -18.21
C TYR A 73 -15.98 10.88 -17.83
N PRO A 74 -16.62 12.06 -17.69
CA PRO A 74 -15.93 13.17 -17.05
C PRO A 74 -15.44 12.69 -15.68
N PRO A 75 -14.23 13.05 -15.25
CA PRO A 75 -13.75 12.67 -13.93
C PRO A 75 -14.82 13.14 -12.93
N ARG A 76 -15.52 12.17 -12.31
CA ARG A 76 -16.46 12.50 -11.25
C ARG A 76 -15.64 13.18 -10.18
N GLU A 77 -15.98 14.43 -9.87
CA GLU A 77 -15.31 15.15 -8.80
C GLU A 77 -15.40 14.28 -7.54
N VAL A 78 -14.25 14.03 -6.93
CA VAL A 78 -14.21 13.26 -5.69
C VAL A 78 -14.97 14.09 -4.65
N PRO A 79 -16.06 13.56 -4.08
CA PRO A 79 -16.88 14.32 -3.14
C PRO A 79 -16.06 14.73 -1.92
N TYR A 80 -16.32 15.94 -1.45
CA TYR A 80 -15.65 16.54 -0.30
C TYR A 80 -16.60 16.68 0.88
N LEU A 81 -16.08 16.44 2.07
CA LEU A 81 -16.75 16.72 3.34
C LEU A 81 -15.82 17.58 4.19
N ASP A 82 -16.35 18.59 4.86
CA ASP A 82 -15.61 19.28 5.91
C ASP A 82 -15.60 18.45 7.19
N ALA A 83 -14.55 18.59 8.01
CA ALA A 83 -14.43 17.86 9.28
C ALA A 83 -15.60 18.09 10.24
N ALA A 84 -16.29 19.23 10.16
CA ALA A 84 -17.45 19.53 10.99
C ALA A 84 -18.69 18.71 10.60
N ASP A 85 -18.77 18.30 9.33
CA ASP A 85 -19.89 17.52 8.77
C ASP A 85 -19.56 16.01 8.72
N PHE A 86 -18.40 15.62 9.23
CA PHE A 86 -17.94 14.25 9.22
C PHE A 86 -18.72 13.39 10.22
N SER A 87 -19.40 12.37 9.70
CA SER A 87 -19.88 11.20 10.41
C SER A 87 -19.69 9.97 9.51
N ILE A 88 -19.85 8.78 10.06
CA ILE A 88 -19.77 7.55 9.26
C ILE A 88 -20.91 7.50 8.23
N GLU A 89 -22.09 8.01 8.60
CA GLU A 89 -23.26 8.09 7.74
C GLU A 89 -23.07 9.12 6.63
N SER A 90 -22.49 10.30 6.93
CA SER A 90 -22.21 11.31 5.90
C SER A 90 -21.13 10.84 4.93
N LEU A 91 -20.11 10.13 5.43
CA LEU A 91 -19.10 9.50 4.59
C LEU A 91 -19.70 8.36 3.73
N GLN A 92 -20.57 7.52 4.30
CA GLN A 92 -21.25 6.47 3.54
C GLN A 92 -22.13 7.06 2.44
N ALA A 93 -22.84 8.15 2.70
CA ALA A 93 -23.64 8.85 1.70
C ALA A 93 -22.77 9.46 0.61
N ALA A 94 -21.70 10.17 0.97
CA ALA A 94 -20.77 10.79 0.03
C ALA A 94 -20.07 9.76 -0.87
N THR A 95 -19.84 8.54 -0.36
CA THR A 95 -19.14 7.47 -1.09
C THR A 95 -20.08 6.55 -1.89
N ASP A 96 -21.39 6.83 -1.96
CA ASP A 96 -22.43 5.91 -2.47
C ASP A 96 -22.26 4.51 -1.88
N ASN A 97 -22.44 4.39 -0.55
CA ASN A 97 -22.28 3.14 0.17
C ASN A 97 -20.90 2.50 -0.04
N TRP A 98 -19.84 3.30 0.09
CA TRP A 98 -18.43 2.87 -0.01
C TRP A 98 -17.97 2.47 -1.43
N ARG A 99 -18.74 2.78 -2.47
CA ARG A 99 -18.40 2.46 -3.87
C ARG A 99 -17.38 3.42 -4.47
N TYR A 100 -17.37 4.67 -4.04
CA TYR A 100 -16.51 5.72 -4.57
C TYR A 100 -15.67 6.35 -3.45
N PRO A 101 -14.47 6.87 -3.77
CA PRO A 101 -13.67 7.60 -2.79
C PRO A 101 -14.35 8.93 -2.42
N ALA A 102 -14.04 9.43 -1.22
CA ALA A 102 -14.38 10.77 -0.77
C ALA A 102 -13.19 11.37 0.01
N VAL A 103 -13.12 12.70 0.10
CA VAL A 103 -12.08 13.40 0.85
C VAL A 103 -12.71 14.18 2.00
N VAL A 104 -12.31 13.86 3.22
CA VAL A 104 -12.67 14.63 4.42
C VAL A 104 -11.59 15.66 4.71
N LYS A 105 -11.89 16.93 4.46
CA LYS A 105 -10.94 18.04 4.65
C LYS A 105 -10.86 18.44 6.12
N GLY A 106 -9.63 18.61 6.60
CA GLY A 106 -9.38 19.15 7.93
C GLY A 106 -9.60 18.17 9.09
N LEU A 107 -9.90 16.89 8.82
CA LEU A 107 -10.14 15.88 9.86
C LEU A 107 -8.99 15.79 10.88
N PHE A 108 -7.75 15.96 10.39
CA PHE A 108 -6.53 15.90 11.20
C PHE A 108 -5.87 17.26 11.43
N LYS A 109 -6.53 18.39 11.14
CA LYS A 109 -5.89 19.72 11.12
C LYS A 109 -5.21 20.12 12.44
N ASP A 110 -5.76 19.67 13.57
CA ASP A 110 -5.29 20.05 14.91
C ASP A 110 -4.37 19.01 15.57
N THR A 111 -4.01 17.97 14.82
CA THR A 111 -3.26 16.82 15.34
C THR A 111 -1.79 17.12 15.59
N VAL A 112 -1.14 16.27 16.40
CA VAL A 112 0.31 16.35 16.64
C VAL A 112 1.05 16.09 15.34
N ALA A 113 0.53 15.20 14.48
CA ALA A 113 1.12 14.90 13.19
C ALA A 113 1.29 16.16 12.33
N VAL A 114 0.22 16.92 12.11
CA VAL A 114 0.25 18.17 11.32
C VAL A 114 1.24 19.18 11.92
N LYS A 115 1.31 19.26 13.25
CA LYS A 115 2.14 20.23 13.96
C LYS A 115 3.63 19.86 14.03
N LYS A 116 3.96 18.56 14.08
CA LYS A 116 5.32 18.10 14.42
C LYS A 116 5.99 17.20 13.38
N TRP A 117 5.26 16.49 12.52
CA TRP A 117 5.88 15.52 11.60
C TRP A 117 6.77 16.18 10.55
N GLY A 118 6.46 17.41 10.13
CA GLY A 118 7.33 18.17 9.23
C GLY A 118 8.60 18.70 9.90
N SER A 119 8.70 18.64 11.23
CA SER A 119 9.88 19.14 11.94
C SER A 119 11.07 18.21 11.77
N ARG A 120 12.27 18.79 11.61
CA ARG A 120 13.53 18.05 11.45
C ARG A 120 13.93 17.18 12.65
N LYS A 121 13.27 17.35 13.80
CA LYS A 121 13.67 16.73 15.07
C LYS A 121 12.70 15.66 15.55
N TYR A 122 11.41 15.85 15.34
CA TYR A 122 10.39 15.02 16.01
C TYR A 122 10.41 13.57 15.53
N LEU A 123 10.15 13.31 14.24
CA LEU A 123 10.16 11.94 13.71
C LEU A 123 11.52 11.23 13.88
N PRO A 124 12.68 11.90 13.64
CA PRO A 124 13.97 11.32 13.96
C PRO A 124 14.19 10.99 15.44
N SER A 125 13.62 11.76 16.38
CA SER A 125 13.75 11.45 17.81
C SER A 125 13.03 10.17 18.24
N VAL A 126 11.97 9.78 17.53
CA VAL A 126 11.17 8.59 17.84
C VAL A 126 11.63 7.38 17.02
N LEU A 127 11.83 7.57 15.71
CA LEU A 127 12.08 6.48 14.77
C LEU A 127 13.53 6.41 14.28
N GLY A 128 14.36 7.42 14.58
CA GLY A 128 15.65 7.64 13.91
C GLY A 128 16.64 6.48 14.00
N LYS A 129 16.60 5.73 15.10
CA LYS A 129 17.48 4.57 15.35
C LYS A 129 17.25 3.38 14.42
N TYR A 130 16.10 3.31 13.76
CA TYR A 130 15.71 2.15 12.97
C TYR A 130 16.35 2.17 11.58
N THR A 131 16.91 1.04 11.17
CA THR A 131 17.36 0.85 9.79
C THR A 131 16.15 0.54 8.90
N VAL A 132 15.92 1.37 7.88
CA VAL A 132 14.77 1.31 6.98
C VAL A 132 15.20 1.19 5.51
N PRO A 133 14.39 0.53 4.67
CA PRO A 133 14.58 0.59 3.24
C PRO A 133 14.19 1.98 2.71
N VAL A 134 15.07 2.58 1.92
CA VAL A 134 14.87 3.88 1.27
C VAL A 134 14.96 3.69 -0.23
N VAL A 135 14.00 4.22 -0.98
CA VAL A 135 14.13 4.30 -2.43
C VAL A 135 14.99 5.52 -2.75
N MET A 136 16.05 5.29 -3.52
CA MET A 136 17.09 6.30 -3.73
C MET A 136 16.67 7.41 -4.70
N ASN A 137 15.73 7.10 -5.60
CA ASN A 137 15.23 8.03 -6.59
C ASN A 137 13.77 7.69 -6.97
N SER A 138 12.81 8.48 -6.49
CA SER A 138 11.44 8.46 -7.00
C SER A 138 11.28 9.47 -8.13
N THR A 139 11.06 8.96 -9.34
CA THR A 139 10.45 9.73 -10.42
C THR A 139 9.02 9.23 -10.65
N ARG A 140 8.15 10.03 -11.29
CA ARG A 140 6.74 9.66 -11.60
C ARG A 140 6.60 8.28 -12.29
N VAL A 141 7.66 7.80 -12.93
CA VAL A 141 7.72 6.54 -13.71
C VAL A 141 8.74 5.55 -13.14
N SER A 142 9.48 5.89 -12.07
CA SER A 142 10.62 5.07 -11.65
C SER A 142 10.17 3.71 -11.16
N SER A 143 10.73 2.68 -11.79
CA SER A 143 10.88 1.38 -11.18
C SER A 143 11.53 1.60 -9.82
N GLN A 144 10.88 1.19 -8.73
CA GLN A 144 11.41 1.28 -7.36
C GLN A 144 12.59 0.32 -7.18
N ARG A 145 13.46 0.13 -8.16
CA ARG A 145 14.52 -0.89 -8.19
C ARG A 145 15.74 -0.42 -7.43
N ASP A 146 16.05 0.87 -7.47
CA ASP A 146 17.18 1.44 -6.75
C ASP A 146 16.80 1.74 -5.30
N ARG A 147 17.33 0.93 -4.38
CA ARG A 147 17.03 0.98 -2.95
C ARG A 147 18.29 0.77 -2.14
N SER A 148 18.36 1.46 -1.01
CA SER A 148 19.42 1.28 -0.02
C SER A 148 18.82 1.11 1.38
N ALA A 149 19.65 0.68 2.33
CA ALA A 149 19.33 0.68 3.75
C ALA A 149 20.00 1.89 4.40
N MET A 150 19.22 2.68 5.13
CA MET A 150 19.71 3.84 5.89
C MET A 150 19.04 3.86 7.25
N THR A 151 19.59 4.59 8.22
CA THR A 151 18.81 4.91 9.41
C THR A 151 17.63 5.81 9.02
N PHE A 152 16.50 5.67 9.71
CA PHE A 152 15.33 6.52 9.48
C PHE A 152 15.71 7.99 9.66
N GLY A 153 16.56 8.31 10.64
CA GLY A 153 17.01 9.68 10.91
C GLY A 153 17.76 10.28 9.73
N ASP A 154 18.73 9.57 9.17
CA ASP A 154 19.50 10.03 8.02
C ASP A 154 18.63 10.17 6.77
N ALA A 155 17.76 9.18 6.53
CA ALA A 155 16.84 9.20 5.41
C ALA A 155 15.87 10.38 5.50
N PHE A 156 15.28 10.59 6.68
CA PHE A 156 14.35 11.68 6.92
C PHE A 156 15.04 13.04 6.77
N HIS A 157 16.25 13.18 7.33
CA HIS A 157 17.03 14.40 7.18
C HIS A 157 17.29 14.72 5.70
N ASP A 158 17.73 13.73 4.92
CA ASP A 158 18.01 13.93 3.50
C ASP A 158 16.75 14.28 2.69
N ILE A 159 15.64 13.58 2.94
CA ILE A 159 14.37 13.84 2.24
C ILE A 159 13.85 15.25 2.59
N VAL A 160 13.70 15.56 3.87
CA VAL A 160 13.00 16.76 4.32
C VAL A 160 13.90 17.99 4.32
N SER A 161 15.21 17.85 4.59
CA SER A 161 16.12 18.99 4.68
C SER A 161 16.83 19.28 3.37
N ASN A 162 17.19 18.25 2.59
CA ASN A 162 17.89 18.41 1.31
C ASN A 162 16.94 18.32 0.10
N HIS A 163 15.63 18.17 0.34
CA HIS A 163 14.62 18.07 -0.71
C HIS A 163 14.93 16.92 -1.71
N SER A 164 15.53 15.85 -1.17
CA SER A 164 16.04 14.72 -1.93
C SER A 164 14.89 13.99 -2.64
N PRO A 165 15.09 13.46 -3.87
CA PRO A 165 14.12 12.62 -4.56
C PRO A 165 13.96 11.25 -3.91
N LYS A 166 14.56 11.03 -2.73
CA LYS A 166 14.35 9.83 -1.93
C LYS A 166 12.94 9.81 -1.36
N TYR A 167 12.44 8.62 -1.10
CA TYR A 167 11.28 8.45 -0.25
C TYR A 167 11.37 7.17 0.57
N LEU A 168 10.67 7.18 1.69
CA LEU A 168 10.46 6.02 2.54
C LEU A 168 8.98 5.64 2.55
N PHE A 169 8.73 4.35 2.62
CA PHE A 169 7.40 3.77 2.73
C PHE A 169 7.49 2.61 3.71
N PHE A 170 6.75 2.67 4.81
CA PHE A 170 6.88 1.70 5.88
C PHE A 170 5.57 1.53 6.67
N PRO A 171 5.18 0.32 7.12
CA PRO A 171 5.79 -0.97 6.85
C PRO A 171 5.45 -1.45 5.44
N VAL A 172 6.43 -2.08 4.79
CA VAL A 172 6.24 -2.69 3.47
C VAL A 172 5.74 -4.13 3.64
N GLN A 173 4.45 -4.30 3.87
CA GLN A 173 3.87 -5.63 4.14
C GLN A 173 4.05 -6.62 2.97
N SER A 174 4.04 -6.15 1.72
CA SER A 174 4.19 -6.99 0.53
C SER A 174 5.63 -7.43 0.23
N ARG A 175 6.62 -7.08 1.07
CA ARG A 175 8.03 -7.22 0.72
C ARG A 175 8.92 -7.81 1.82
N GLN A 176 8.41 -8.73 2.63
CA GLN A 176 9.25 -9.55 3.52
C GLN A 176 10.29 -10.43 2.79
N GLN A 177 10.32 -10.43 1.45
CA GLN A 177 11.30 -11.15 0.61
C GLN A 177 12.54 -10.29 0.27
N PHE A 178 13.04 -9.48 1.20
CA PHE A 178 14.26 -8.70 0.97
C PHE A 178 15.52 -9.48 1.37
N PRO A 179 16.52 -9.65 0.49
CA PRO A 179 17.77 -10.34 0.81
C PRO A 179 18.78 -9.46 1.60
N MET A 180 18.42 -8.22 1.97
CA MET A 180 19.34 -7.25 2.57
C MET A 180 19.10 -7.10 4.08
N GLY A 181 19.65 -8.01 4.88
CA GLY A 181 19.90 -7.80 6.31
C GLY A 181 18.70 -7.75 7.27
N ASN A 182 19.00 -7.88 8.57
CA ASN A 182 18.04 -7.82 9.67
C ASN A 182 17.49 -6.38 9.82
N PHE A 183 16.48 -6.02 9.04
CA PHE A 183 15.70 -4.82 9.32
C PHE A 183 14.97 -4.99 10.67
N SER A 184 14.91 -3.93 11.47
CA SER A 184 14.16 -3.92 12.74
C SER A 184 12.65 -3.87 12.47
N THR A 185 12.07 -4.91 11.88
CA THR A 185 10.73 -4.82 11.27
C THR A 185 9.60 -4.74 12.30
N GLU A 186 9.65 -5.53 13.37
CA GLU A 186 8.53 -5.60 14.32
C GLU A 186 8.52 -4.44 15.32
N ASP A 187 9.68 -4.08 15.88
CA ASP A 187 9.78 -2.91 16.76
C ASP A 187 9.45 -1.61 16.03
N LEU A 188 9.97 -1.43 14.81
CA LEU A 188 9.62 -0.26 14.00
C LEU A 188 8.14 -0.26 13.61
N LYS A 189 7.56 -1.41 13.26
CA LYS A 189 6.12 -1.54 12.96
C LYS A 189 5.27 -1.18 14.18
N ARG A 190 5.63 -1.66 15.36
CA ARG A 190 4.96 -1.31 16.62
C ARG A 190 5.06 0.20 16.87
N ASP A 191 6.26 0.76 16.79
CA ASP A 191 6.50 2.16 17.11
C ASP A 191 5.84 3.11 16.09
N VAL A 192 5.83 2.75 14.79
CA VAL A 192 5.07 3.49 13.76
C VAL A 192 3.57 3.40 13.99
N ASN A 193 3.04 2.20 14.30
CA ASN A 193 1.61 2.06 14.60
C ASN A 193 1.22 2.91 15.82
N GLN A 194 2.04 2.88 16.87
CA GLN A 194 1.81 3.66 18.08
C GLN A 194 1.89 5.17 17.80
N LEU A 195 2.91 5.61 17.06
CA LEU A 195 3.08 7.00 16.65
C LEU A 195 1.87 7.49 15.85
N VAL A 196 1.44 6.75 14.83
CA VAL A 196 0.33 7.16 13.97
C VAL A 196 -0.98 7.20 14.76
N LEU A 197 -1.23 6.20 15.61
CA LEU A 197 -2.39 6.15 16.50
C LEU A 197 -2.45 7.37 17.41
N GLN A 198 -1.35 7.69 18.09
CA GLN A 198 -1.28 8.79 19.06
C GLN A 198 -1.29 10.14 18.37
N ASP A 199 -0.48 10.31 17.32
CA ASP A 199 -0.25 11.61 16.72
C ASP A 199 -1.37 12.06 15.80
N LEU A 200 -2.09 11.13 15.15
CA LEU A 200 -3.29 11.45 14.36
C LEU A 200 -4.58 11.41 15.18
N ASP A 201 -4.55 10.94 16.43
CA ASP A 201 -5.74 10.80 17.28
C ASP A 201 -6.84 10.01 16.54
N LEU A 202 -6.50 8.77 16.16
CA LEU A 202 -7.27 7.96 15.21
C LEU A 202 -8.72 7.68 15.66
N ASP A 203 -9.03 7.80 16.95
CA ASP A 203 -10.39 7.66 17.48
C ASP A 203 -11.34 8.77 16.97
N ARG A 204 -10.82 9.85 16.37
CA ARG A 204 -11.62 10.86 15.65
C ARG A 204 -12.33 10.33 14.42
N ILE A 205 -11.83 9.26 13.79
CA ILE A 205 -12.48 8.65 12.62
C ILE A 205 -13.74 7.89 13.08
N PHE A 206 -13.59 7.07 14.12
CA PHE A 206 -14.71 6.58 14.92
C PHE A 206 -14.18 6.03 16.26
N PRO A 207 -15.01 6.03 17.31
CA PRO A 207 -14.61 5.53 18.61
C PRO A 207 -14.11 4.08 18.54
N GLY A 208 -12.87 3.88 18.98
CA GLY A 208 -12.25 2.56 19.01
C GLY A 208 -11.42 2.21 17.78
N PHE A 209 -11.39 3.04 16.73
CA PHE A 209 -10.59 2.79 15.53
C PHE A 209 -9.10 2.63 15.84
N GLY A 210 -8.57 3.45 16.75
CA GLY A 210 -7.18 3.37 17.20
C GLY A 210 -6.93 2.29 18.24
N THR A 211 -7.95 1.61 18.74
CA THR A 211 -7.79 0.72 19.89
C THR A 211 -7.52 -0.73 19.49
N LYS A 212 -6.98 -1.52 20.43
CA LYS A 212 -6.84 -2.99 20.28
C LYS A 212 -8.19 -3.71 20.09
N SER A 213 -9.31 -3.03 20.34
CA SER A 213 -10.65 -3.60 20.16
C SER A 213 -11.09 -3.66 18.70
N HIS A 214 -10.46 -2.88 17.81
CA HIS A 214 -10.76 -2.91 16.38
C HIS A 214 -10.09 -4.12 15.71
N ARG A 215 -10.88 -5.18 15.49
CA ARG A 215 -10.42 -6.46 14.92
C ARG A 215 -9.89 -6.36 13.48
N SER A 216 -10.22 -5.26 12.78
CA SER A 216 -9.88 -5.06 11.36
C SER A 216 -8.82 -3.98 11.15
N TYR A 217 -8.13 -3.54 12.20
CA TYR A 217 -7.02 -2.59 12.05
C TYR A 217 -5.74 -3.35 11.71
N TYR A 218 -5.36 -3.38 10.43
CA TYR A 218 -4.24 -4.18 9.93
C TYR A 218 -2.88 -3.47 10.03
N GLY A 219 -2.86 -2.22 10.52
CA GLY A 219 -1.65 -1.42 10.77
C GLY A 219 -1.65 -0.10 10.02
N SER A 220 -0.85 0.85 10.51
CA SER A 220 -0.57 2.11 9.85
C SER A 220 0.57 1.97 8.85
N GLN A 221 0.56 2.82 7.82
CA GLN A 221 1.72 3.07 6.98
C GLN A 221 2.12 4.53 7.07
N LEU A 222 3.42 4.76 7.25
CA LEU A 222 4.08 6.05 7.15
C LEU A 222 4.80 6.14 5.81
N VAL A 223 4.53 7.21 5.09
CA VAL A 223 5.22 7.56 3.84
C VAL A 223 5.84 8.93 4.06
N VAL A 224 7.12 9.06 3.74
CA VAL A 224 7.81 10.37 3.74
C VAL A 224 8.51 10.53 2.42
N GLY A 225 8.22 11.63 1.74
CA GLY A 225 8.85 12.01 0.49
C GLY A 225 8.78 13.53 0.37
N TYR A 226 9.70 14.10 -0.41
CA TYR A 226 9.64 15.52 -0.75
C TYR A 226 8.87 15.66 -2.07
N GLY A 227 7.66 16.21 -2.01
CA GLY A 227 6.86 16.44 -3.21
C GLY A 227 7.58 17.42 -4.14
N GLN A 228 7.70 17.08 -5.42
CA GLN A 228 8.14 18.05 -6.43
C GLN A 228 6.93 18.89 -6.85
N LYS A 229 7.05 20.22 -6.76
CA LYS A 229 6.07 21.14 -7.37
C LYS A 229 6.11 20.86 -8.88
N GLU A 230 4.95 20.73 -9.53
CA GLU A 230 4.94 20.70 -10.99
C GLU A 230 5.61 21.99 -11.50
N PRO A 231 6.47 21.91 -12.53
CA PRO A 231 6.86 23.13 -13.24
C PRO A 231 5.57 23.76 -13.78
N GLU A 232 5.35 25.01 -13.39
CA GLU A 232 4.26 25.87 -13.91
C GLU A 232 4.38 26.04 -15.43
#